data_AF-A0A4R4KLW8-F1
#
_entry.id   AF-A0A4R4KLW8-F1
#
_cell.length_a   1.000
_cell.length_b   1.000
_cell.length_c   1.000
_cell.angle_alpha   90.00
_cell.angle_beta   90.00
_cell.angle_gamma   90.00
#
_symmetry.space_group_name_H-M   'P 1'
#
loop_
_entity.id
_entity.type
_entity.pdbx_description
1 polymer ?
#
loop_
_entity_poly.entity_id
_entity_poly.type
_entity_poly.pdbx_seq_one_letter_code
_entity_poly.pdbx_strand_id
1 'polypeptide(L)'
;MLQKKYQTTPTPMRFVSFIVLLATFCLQIEPVSGQVTRQPYVEERYSRSVRILQVELTDRYTIIDMQYGEPATQQMFRMQPFSTGGSIGFDPQSRLYKPGDTRHRFNFIKAEGIPESPASLKVRPGEVVRFKVYFERLDPGIEVFDLYEGRNPDQTEYWNFYGVHITNPARKKPVAKAPAPTKTPPPAKVQEPEPTPTPAEPPLLDKVPDELPVQEPEFITLAGTVFDAKTNKPLSARLYYREETDTLSLNTSSGKYRLGLNKTQRYTVGVQAKGYLNGSLLVSPADSAANPSLRHDFYLTPLAEGTSVTLNKIYFATSQYQLLSESFDELNGLVELLKENPGLKIRIEGHTDSVGDFEKNVELSRNRADAVRTYLIEKGIDTSRLEAKGYGPTRPVSKGNSEEERQKNRRVEFVILGT
;
A
#
# COMPACT_ATOMS: atom_id res chain seq x y z
N MET A 1 -40.10 99.49 -10.28
CA MET A 1 -41.13 98.85 -9.43
C MET A 1 -42.24 98.32 -10.33
N LEU A 2 -42.75 97.14 -9.97
CA LEU A 2 -43.91 96.40 -10.49
C LEU A 2 -43.81 95.58 -11.78
N GLN A 3 -44.27 94.35 -11.59
CA GLN A 3 -44.19 93.13 -12.38
C GLN A 3 -45.44 92.91 -13.26
N LYS A 4 -45.19 92.24 -14.39
CA LYS A 4 -45.89 91.07 -15.00
C LYS A 4 -47.42 91.04 -15.09
N LYS A 5 -47.89 90.72 -16.31
CA LYS A 5 -48.50 89.41 -16.65
C LYS A 5 -48.74 89.32 -18.16
N TYR A 6 -48.26 88.25 -18.81
CA TYR A 6 -48.86 87.76 -20.05
C TYR A 6 -48.79 86.23 -20.08
N GLN A 7 -49.96 85.62 -20.24
CA GLN A 7 -50.17 84.23 -20.63
C GLN A 7 -49.99 84.11 -22.14
N THR A 8 -49.39 83.01 -22.59
CA THR A 8 -49.60 82.50 -23.96
C THR A 8 -49.49 80.98 -23.97
N THR A 9 -50.55 80.34 -24.46
CA THR A 9 -50.61 78.93 -24.88
C THR A 9 -49.87 78.72 -26.20
N PRO A 10 -49.22 77.56 -26.43
CA PRO A 10 -48.76 77.20 -27.78
C PRO A 10 -49.41 75.90 -28.30
N THR A 11 -49.56 75.86 -29.62
CA THR A 11 -49.77 74.69 -30.48
C THR A 11 -48.91 74.90 -31.74
N PRO A 12 -48.62 73.88 -32.55
CA PRO A 12 -47.87 72.65 -32.25
C PRO A 12 -46.69 72.47 -33.24
N MET A 13 -45.65 71.67 -32.95
CA MET A 13 -44.77 71.23 -34.05
C MET A 13 -44.05 69.89 -33.83
N ARG A 14 -44.08 69.15 -34.94
CA ARG A 14 -43.56 67.83 -35.34
C ARG A 14 -42.26 67.35 -34.69
N PHE A 15 -42.31 66.10 -34.24
CA PHE A 15 -41.15 65.25 -33.92
C PHE A 15 -40.44 64.79 -35.21
N VAL A 16 -39.12 64.95 -35.26
CA VAL A 16 -38.22 64.17 -36.12
C VAL A 16 -37.17 63.54 -35.22
N SER A 17 -37.15 62.21 -35.22
CA SER A 17 -36.26 61.35 -34.45
C SER A 17 -34.80 61.46 -34.92
N PHE A 18 -33.88 61.57 -33.96
CA PHE A 18 -32.47 61.20 -34.15
C PHE A 18 -32.12 60.12 -33.11
N ILE A 19 -31.85 58.90 -33.59
CA ILE A 19 -31.34 57.79 -32.79
C ILE A 19 -29.82 57.90 -32.74
N VAL A 20 -29.26 58.09 -31.54
CA VAL A 20 -27.83 57.92 -31.28
C VAL A 20 -27.65 56.55 -30.61
N LEU A 21 -26.98 55.64 -31.31
CA LEU A 21 -26.66 54.30 -30.82
C LEU A 21 -25.38 54.38 -29.96
N LEU A 22 -25.53 54.36 -28.63
CA LEU A 22 -24.42 54.23 -27.70
C LEU A 22 -24.12 52.74 -27.49
N ALA A 23 -23.02 52.23 -28.04
CA ALA A 23 -22.57 50.86 -27.81
C ALA A 23 -21.85 50.78 -26.45
N THR A 24 -22.58 50.40 -25.40
CA THR A 24 -22.00 50.01 -24.11
C THR A 24 -21.34 48.65 -24.24
N PHE A 25 -20.01 48.63 -24.20
CA PHE A 25 -19.21 47.42 -24.07
C PHE A 25 -19.29 46.93 -22.61
N CYS A 26 -20.31 46.12 -22.30
CA CYS A 26 -20.35 45.40 -21.03
C CYS A 26 -19.29 44.28 -21.07
N LEU A 27 -18.15 44.50 -20.39
CA LEU A 27 -17.31 43.38 -19.95
C LEU A 27 -18.13 42.55 -18.95
N GLN A 28 -18.77 41.48 -19.43
CA GLN A 28 -19.23 40.44 -18.54
C GLN A 28 -18.00 39.68 -18.04
N ILE A 29 -17.56 40.03 -16.83
CA ILE A 29 -16.68 39.14 -16.06
C ILE A 29 -17.60 38.02 -15.58
N GLU A 30 -17.69 36.93 -16.35
CA GLU A 30 -18.23 35.70 -15.80
C GLU A 30 -17.32 35.26 -14.66
N PRO A 31 -17.85 35.00 -13.45
CA PRO A 31 -17.05 34.37 -12.42
C PRO A 31 -16.69 32.99 -12.95
N VAL A 32 -15.41 32.76 -13.23
CA VAL A 32 -14.86 31.42 -13.49
C VAL A 32 -15.04 30.64 -12.19
N SER A 33 -16.22 30.03 -12.02
CA SER A 33 -16.54 29.20 -10.87
C SER A 33 -15.73 27.92 -11.02
N GLY A 34 -14.60 27.83 -10.31
CA GLY A 34 -13.81 26.60 -10.24
C GLY A 34 -14.67 25.41 -9.80
N GLN A 35 -14.33 24.22 -10.28
CA GLN A 35 -14.98 22.99 -9.81
C GLN A 35 -14.46 22.68 -8.40
N VAL A 36 -15.34 22.67 -7.42
CA VAL A 36 -14.98 22.50 -6.01
C VAL A 36 -15.45 21.15 -5.50
N THR A 37 -14.51 20.34 -5.02
CA THR A 37 -14.78 19.13 -4.23
C THR A 37 -14.51 19.41 -2.77
N ARG A 38 -15.56 19.45 -1.94
CA ARG A 38 -15.45 19.64 -0.49
C ARG A 38 -15.28 18.29 0.20
N GLN A 39 -14.39 18.21 1.19
CA GLN A 39 -14.09 17.00 1.95
C GLN A 39 -13.91 15.78 1.03
N PRO A 40 -12.95 15.84 0.08
CA PRO A 40 -12.74 14.73 -0.84
C PRO A 40 -12.49 13.44 -0.08
N TYR A 41 -13.01 12.33 -0.61
CA TYR A 41 -12.67 11.01 -0.09
C TYR A 41 -11.19 10.75 -0.37
N VAL A 42 -10.46 10.33 0.66
CA VAL A 42 -9.03 10.00 0.60
C VAL A 42 -8.90 8.54 1.00
N GLU A 43 -8.42 7.71 0.07
CA GLU A 43 -8.20 6.30 0.35
C GLU A 43 -7.16 6.10 1.45
N GLU A 44 -6.07 6.86 1.38
CA GLU A 44 -4.99 6.73 2.35
C GLU A 44 -4.17 8.02 2.50
N ARG A 45 -3.65 8.22 3.70
CA ARG A 45 -2.72 9.31 4.01
C ARG A 45 -1.58 8.80 4.88
N TYR A 46 -0.39 9.33 4.65
CA TYR A 46 0.78 8.97 5.44
C TYR A 46 0.75 9.60 6.83
N SER A 47 0.47 10.91 6.89
CA SER A 47 0.36 11.65 8.13
C SER A 47 -1.07 11.72 8.64
N ARG A 48 -1.26 11.57 9.96
CA ARG A 48 -2.55 11.87 10.62
C ARG A 48 -2.71 13.36 10.93
N SER A 49 -1.60 14.08 11.05
CA SER A 49 -1.49 15.48 11.44
C SER A 49 -1.98 16.43 10.36
N VAL A 50 -2.08 15.98 9.10
CA VAL A 50 -2.58 16.78 7.98
C VAL A 50 -3.82 16.16 7.35
N ARG A 51 -4.74 17.01 6.90
CA ARG A 51 -5.93 16.61 6.14
C ARG A 51 -6.22 17.60 5.01
N ILE A 52 -6.79 17.08 3.93
CA ILE A 52 -7.35 17.89 2.85
C ILE A 52 -8.78 18.28 3.23
N LEU A 53 -9.07 19.57 3.21
CA LEU A 53 -10.40 20.11 3.47
C LEU A 53 -11.22 20.25 2.18
N GLN A 54 -10.57 20.65 1.09
CA GLN A 54 -11.20 20.92 -0.19
C GLN A 54 -10.18 20.87 -1.32
N VAL A 55 -10.62 20.48 -2.51
CA VAL A 55 -9.87 20.66 -3.75
C VAL A 55 -10.69 21.54 -4.69
N GLU A 56 -10.08 22.59 -5.22
CA GLU A 56 -10.67 23.49 -6.21
C GLU A 56 -9.86 23.43 -7.50
N LEU A 57 -10.56 23.21 -8.61
CA LEU A 57 -10.00 23.18 -9.94
C LEU A 57 -10.43 24.44 -10.69
N THR A 58 -9.46 25.32 -10.92
CA THR A 58 -9.65 26.55 -11.71
C THR A 58 -9.19 26.31 -13.17
N ASP A 59 -9.23 27.35 -14.00
CA ASP A 59 -8.68 27.28 -15.36
C ASP A 59 -7.15 27.11 -15.39
N ARG A 60 -6.46 27.50 -14.31
CA ARG A 60 -4.98 27.55 -14.25
C ARG A 60 -4.37 26.61 -13.23
N TYR A 61 -5.11 26.29 -12.16
CA TYR A 61 -4.56 25.63 -10.99
C TYR A 61 -5.45 24.53 -10.46
N THR A 62 -4.78 23.53 -9.89
CA THR A 62 -5.36 22.65 -8.87
C THR A 62 -4.97 23.25 -7.51
N ILE A 63 -5.97 23.64 -6.72
CA ILE A 63 -5.78 24.26 -5.40
C ILE A 63 -6.25 23.28 -4.35
N ILE A 64 -5.38 22.93 -3.40
CA ILE A 64 -5.70 22.01 -2.31
C ILE A 64 -5.70 22.82 -1.02
N ASP A 65 -6.86 22.95 -0.38
CA ASP A 65 -7.02 23.54 0.95
C ASP A 65 -6.74 22.47 2.00
N MET A 66 -5.76 22.74 2.86
CA MET A 66 -5.21 21.78 3.79
C MET A 66 -5.21 22.35 5.22
N GLN A 67 -5.26 21.43 6.17
CA GLN A 67 -5.15 21.76 7.58
C GLN A 67 -4.14 20.85 8.26
N TYR A 68 -3.16 21.45 8.92
CA TYR A 68 -2.30 20.80 9.90
C TYR A 68 -2.88 20.95 11.31
N GLY A 69 -2.77 19.90 12.12
CA GLY A 69 -3.02 19.93 13.56
C GLY A 69 -2.64 18.59 14.20
N GLU A 70 -1.88 18.64 15.30
CA GLU A 70 -1.53 17.44 16.05
C GLU A 70 -2.74 16.94 16.86
N PRO A 71 -3.01 15.62 16.92
CA PRO A 71 -3.99 15.10 17.85
C PRO A 71 -3.57 15.48 19.26
N ALA A 72 -4.45 16.14 20.02
CA ALA A 72 -4.21 16.45 21.41
C ALA A 72 -3.83 15.16 22.15
N THR A 73 -2.58 15.07 22.62
CA THR A 73 -2.15 13.98 23.47
C THR A 73 -3.07 14.01 24.70
N GLN A 74 -4.00 13.07 24.80
CA GLN A 74 -4.74 12.86 26.05
C GLN A 74 -3.70 12.43 27.09
N GLN A 75 -3.16 13.40 27.82
CA GLN A 75 -2.33 13.19 29.00
C GLN A 75 -3.19 12.57 30.10
N MET A 76 -3.43 11.27 30.01
CA MET A 76 -3.72 10.47 31.20
C MET A 76 -2.38 9.97 31.75
N PHE A 77 -1.90 10.68 32.76
CA PHE A 77 -0.84 10.28 33.70
C PHE A 77 0.59 10.09 33.16
N ARG A 78 1.35 11.18 33.05
CA ARG A 78 2.71 11.29 33.60
C ARG A 78 3.26 12.72 33.47
N MET A 79 3.78 13.27 34.57
CA MET A 79 4.57 14.49 34.54
C MET A 79 5.85 14.27 33.70
N GLN A 80 5.93 14.93 32.54
CA GLN A 80 7.16 15.34 31.89
C GLN A 80 6.95 16.71 31.20
N PRO A 81 7.95 17.61 31.19
CA PRO A 81 7.76 18.99 30.80
C PRO A 81 7.93 19.18 29.27
N PHE A 82 7.15 20.10 28.71
CA PHE A 82 7.28 20.72 27.38
C PHE A 82 7.39 19.78 26.16
N SER A 83 6.26 19.43 25.56
CA SER A 83 6.22 19.26 24.10
C SER A 83 6.58 20.62 23.49
N THR A 84 7.80 20.76 22.99
CA THR A 84 8.16 21.86 22.09
C THR A 84 7.44 21.57 20.78
N GLY A 85 6.44 22.38 20.43
CA GLY A 85 5.66 22.14 19.21
C GLY A 85 6.53 22.06 17.94
N GLY A 86 5.96 21.52 16.87
CA GLY A 86 6.68 21.21 15.63
C GLY A 86 7.04 22.44 14.77
N SER A 87 7.83 22.20 13.72
CA SER A 87 8.01 23.17 12.63
C SER A 87 7.46 22.57 11.35
N ILE A 88 6.68 23.34 10.60
CA ILE A 88 6.01 22.88 9.38
C ILE A 88 6.40 23.75 8.18
N GLY A 89 6.52 23.14 7.01
CA GLY A 89 6.79 23.80 5.74
C GLY A 89 6.36 22.88 4.61
N PHE A 90 6.07 23.42 3.43
CA PHE A 90 5.69 22.61 2.27
C PHE A 90 6.87 22.41 1.33
N ASP A 91 7.09 21.19 0.82
CA ASP A 91 8.21 20.93 -0.07
C ASP A 91 7.93 21.45 -1.50
N PRO A 92 8.79 22.31 -2.09
CA PRO A 92 8.59 22.80 -3.45
C PRO A 92 8.77 21.73 -4.55
N GLN A 93 9.33 20.57 -4.24
CA GLN A 93 9.42 19.39 -5.12
C GLN A 93 8.19 18.47 -5.03
N SER A 94 7.12 18.95 -4.39
CA SER A 94 5.85 18.26 -4.33
C SER A 94 5.17 18.20 -5.70
N ARG A 95 4.33 17.18 -5.90
CA ARG A 95 3.74 16.89 -7.21
C ARG A 95 2.47 16.05 -7.07
N LEU A 96 1.57 16.19 -8.05
CA LEU A 96 0.40 15.33 -8.19
C LEU A 96 0.61 14.31 -9.31
N TYR A 97 0.06 13.11 -9.15
CA TYR A 97 -0.02 12.10 -10.20
C TYR A 97 -1.43 11.53 -10.31
N LYS A 98 -1.77 11.04 -11.49
CA LYS A 98 -2.87 10.09 -11.62
C LYS A 98 -2.39 8.71 -11.12
N PRO A 99 -3.13 8.01 -10.25
CA PRO A 99 -2.71 6.70 -9.77
C PRO A 99 -2.41 5.73 -10.92
N GLY A 100 -1.23 5.12 -10.90
CA GLY A 100 -0.75 4.22 -11.96
C GLY A 100 -0.11 4.91 -13.17
N ASP A 101 -0.07 6.24 -13.23
CA ASP A 101 0.68 7.00 -14.24
C ASP A 101 1.77 7.84 -13.56
N THR A 102 3.00 7.33 -13.63
CA THR A 102 4.19 8.01 -13.10
C THR A 102 4.86 8.93 -14.13
N ARG A 103 4.43 8.89 -15.40
CA ARG A 103 5.05 9.66 -16.49
C ARG A 103 4.45 11.05 -16.62
N HIS A 104 3.17 11.20 -16.28
CA HIS A 104 2.49 12.48 -16.30
C HIS A 104 2.31 13.01 -14.87
N ARG A 105 2.99 14.12 -14.57
CA ARG A 105 2.97 14.78 -13.25
C ARG A 105 2.49 16.22 -13.36
N PHE A 106 1.94 16.72 -12.27
CA PHE A 106 1.52 18.12 -12.13
C PHE A 106 2.36 18.76 -11.03
N ASN A 107 3.19 19.73 -11.41
CA ASN A 107 4.19 20.31 -10.51
C ASN A 107 3.54 21.27 -9.49
N PHE A 108 4.14 21.33 -8.30
CA PHE A 108 3.85 22.38 -7.34
C PHE A 108 4.22 23.76 -7.91
N ILE A 109 3.43 24.77 -7.54
CA ILE A 109 3.57 26.15 -8.01
C ILE A 109 3.88 27.09 -6.85
N LYS A 110 3.09 27.03 -5.77
CA LYS A 110 3.27 27.87 -4.57
C LYS A 110 2.44 27.41 -3.38
N ALA A 111 2.79 27.88 -2.19
CA ALA A 111 2.00 27.74 -0.97
C ALA A 111 1.50 29.10 -0.44
N GLU A 112 0.34 29.10 0.22
CA GLU A 112 -0.24 30.26 0.90
C GLU A 112 -0.63 29.88 2.33
N GLY A 113 -0.19 30.66 3.33
CA GLY A 113 -0.44 30.37 4.75
C GLY A 113 0.57 29.43 5.42
N ILE A 114 1.58 28.97 4.67
CA ILE A 114 2.72 28.19 5.16
C ILE A 114 3.96 28.52 4.32
N PRO A 115 5.18 28.55 4.89
CA PRO A 115 6.41 28.71 4.10
C PRO A 115 6.73 27.48 3.25
N GLU A 116 7.48 27.71 2.17
CA GLU A 116 8.08 26.67 1.34
C GLU A 116 9.47 26.31 1.87
N SER A 117 9.75 25.01 1.93
CA SER A 117 11.02 24.48 2.45
C SER A 117 12.21 25.03 1.66
N PRO A 118 13.35 25.35 2.31
CA PRO A 118 13.72 24.97 3.68
C PRO A 118 13.19 25.90 4.78
N ALA A 119 12.46 26.97 4.44
CA ALA A 119 11.83 27.80 5.46
C ALA A 119 10.70 27.02 6.16
N SER A 120 10.51 27.26 7.46
CA SER A 120 9.49 26.56 8.25
C SER A 120 8.82 27.49 9.27
N LEU A 121 7.58 27.17 9.59
CA LEU A 121 6.73 27.84 10.55
C LEU A 121 6.70 27.01 11.84
N LYS A 122 7.09 27.61 12.97
CA LYS A 122 6.93 26.98 14.28
C LYS A 122 5.46 26.97 14.69
N VAL A 123 4.97 25.82 15.11
CA VAL A 123 3.58 25.58 15.51
C VAL A 123 3.59 25.09 16.95
N ARG A 124 2.68 25.59 17.78
CA ARG A 124 2.55 25.16 19.18
C ARG A 124 1.75 23.86 19.29
N PRO A 125 1.92 23.07 20.35
CA PRO A 125 1.07 21.90 20.58
C PRO A 125 -0.42 22.28 20.61
N GLY A 126 -1.24 21.59 19.82
CA GLY A 126 -2.67 21.86 19.67
C GLY A 126 -3.03 23.05 18.77
N GLU A 127 -2.06 23.78 18.23
CA GLU A 127 -2.31 24.82 17.23
C GLU A 127 -2.70 24.20 15.89
N VAL A 128 -3.68 24.81 15.25
CA VAL A 128 -4.22 24.37 13.97
C VAL A 128 -3.86 25.40 12.91
N VAL A 129 -3.16 24.97 11.86
CA VAL A 129 -2.75 25.84 10.76
C VAL A 129 -3.52 25.44 9.51
N ARG A 130 -4.15 26.41 8.86
CA ARG A 130 -4.79 26.23 7.54
C ARG A 130 -3.95 26.91 6.48
N PHE A 131 -3.76 26.21 5.37
CA PHE A 131 -2.94 26.69 4.26
C PHE A 131 -3.46 26.12 2.95
N LYS A 132 -3.07 26.75 1.85
CA LYS A 132 -3.40 26.30 0.50
C LYS A 132 -2.12 26.00 -0.26
N VAL A 133 -2.16 24.95 -1.06
CA VAL A 133 -1.07 24.61 -1.98
C VAL A 133 -1.62 24.59 -3.41
N TYR A 134 -0.83 25.14 -4.32
CA TYR A 134 -1.20 25.33 -5.72
C TYR A 134 -0.33 24.43 -6.57
N PHE A 135 -0.97 23.70 -7.47
CA PHE A 135 -0.33 22.83 -8.45
C PHE A 135 -0.78 23.21 -9.86
N GLU A 136 -0.05 22.73 -10.86
CA GLU A 136 -0.51 22.69 -12.24
C GLU A 136 -1.93 22.09 -12.31
N ARG A 137 -2.75 22.62 -13.23
CA ARG A 137 -4.12 22.16 -13.41
C ARG A 137 -4.13 20.69 -13.84
N LEU A 138 -4.79 19.83 -13.06
CA LEU A 138 -5.04 18.45 -13.44
C LEU A 138 -5.74 18.40 -14.79
N ASP A 139 -5.43 17.42 -15.63
CA ASP A 139 -6.16 17.26 -16.89
C ASP A 139 -7.64 16.92 -16.63
N PRO A 140 -8.57 17.40 -17.47
CA PRO A 140 -9.98 17.00 -17.40
C PRO A 140 -10.15 15.49 -17.48
N GLY A 141 -10.96 14.91 -16.60
CA GLY A 141 -11.19 13.46 -16.50
C GLY A 141 -10.29 12.74 -15.48
N ILE A 142 -9.30 13.43 -14.88
CA ILE A 142 -8.56 12.90 -13.73
C ILE A 142 -9.38 13.15 -12.47
N GLU A 143 -10.19 12.17 -12.09
CA GLU A 143 -11.08 12.21 -10.91
C GLU A 143 -10.44 11.65 -9.64
N VAL A 144 -9.25 11.03 -9.77
CA VAL A 144 -8.47 10.55 -8.63
C VAL A 144 -7.02 10.95 -8.83
N PHE A 145 -6.39 11.52 -7.81
CA PHE A 145 -4.97 11.85 -7.84
C PHE A 145 -4.25 11.43 -6.54
N ASP A 146 -2.95 11.19 -6.64
CA ASP A 146 -2.04 11.09 -5.50
C ASP A 146 -1.28 12.41 -5.34
N LEU A 147 -1.13 12.88 -4.11
CA LEU A 147 -0.23 13.97 -3.74
C LEU A 147 1.01 13.38 -3.09
N TYR A 148 2.16 13.61 -3.70
CA TYR A 148 3.46 13.30 -3.11
C TYR A 148 4.12 14.60 -2.71
N GLU A 149 4.27 14.78 -1.40
CA GLU A 149 5.14 15.82 -0.87
C GLU A 149 6.59 15.40 -1.13
N GLY A 150 7.41 16.34 -1.59
CA GLY A 150 8.81 16.09 -1.94
C GLY A 150 9.64 15.56 -0.78
N ARG A 151 10.94 15.35 -1.05
CA ARG A 151 11.87 14.87 -0.04
C ARG A 151 12.57 16.04 0.65
N ASN A 152 11.95 16.58 1.68
CA ASN A 152 12.62 17.51 2.57
C ASN A 152 13.47 16.70 3.59
N PRO A 153 14.80 16.77 3.53
CA PRO A 153 15.69 15.99 4.40
C PRO A 153 15.54 16.32 5.89
N ASP A 154 15.04 17.52 6.20
CA ASP A 154 14.82 18.00 7.58
C ASP A 154 13.38 17.75 8.07
N GLN A 155 12.49 17.28 7.19
CA GLN A 155 11.09 17.07 7.52
C GLN A 155 10.91 15.75 8.28
N THR A 156 10.24 15.85 9.42
CA THR A 156 10.04 14.73 10.34
C THR A 156 8.95 13.77 9.86
N GLU A 157 8.01 14.27 9.04
CA GLU A 157 6.81 13.59 8.58
C GLU A 157 6.42 14.04 7.16
N TYR A 158 6.27 13.09 6.23
CA TYR A 158 5.84 13.37 4.84
C TYR A 158 4.31 13.51 4.76
N TRP A 159 3.79 14.50 4.05
CA TRP A 159 2.35 14.71 3.87
C TRP A 159 1.86 14.15 2.53
N ASN A 160 2.07 12.84 2.33
CA ASN A 160 1.57 12.13 1.16
C ASN A 160 0.11 11.73 1.32
N PHE A 161 -0.68 11.90 0.27
CA PHE A 161 -2.08 11.47 0.16
C PHE A 161 -2.23 10.61 -1.08
N TYR A 162 -2.85 9.45 -0.93
CA TYR A 162 -3.05 8.50 -2.01
C TYR A 162 -4.54 8.32 -2.27
N GLY A 163 -4.93 8.34 -3.54
CA GLY A 163 -6.31 8.19 -3.96
C GLY A 163 -7.21 9.29 -3.42
N VAL A 164 -6.93 10.55 -3.76
CA VAL A 164 -7.81 11.70 -3.45
C VAL A 164 -8.86 11.81 -4.55
N HIS A 165 -10.12 11.52 -4.21
CA HIS A 165 -11.25 11.51 -5.13
C HIS A 165 -11.87 12.90 -5.26
N ILE A 166 -11.98 13.39 -6.50
CA ILE A 166 -12.48 14.72 -6.84
C ILE A 166 -13.45 14.69 -8.03
N THR A 167 -14.28 15.73 -8.13
CA THR A 167 -15.10 15.98 -9.31
C THR A 167 -14.28 16.72 -10.36
N ASN A 168 -13.93 16.05 -11.46
CA ASN A 168 -13.18 16.62 -12.57
C ASN A 168 -13.58 15.95 -13.90
N PRO A 169 -14.80 16.17 -14.40
CA PRO A 169 -15.33 15.46 -15.54
C PRO A 169 -14.48 15.67 -16.80
N ALA A 170 -14.38 14.64 -17.64
CA ALA A 170 -13.72 14.74 -18.93
C ALA A 170 -14.42 15.79 -19.82
N ARG A 171 -13.64 16.54 -20.60
CA ARG A 171 -14.21 17.37 -21.67
C ARG A 171 -14.93 16.46 -22.66
N LYS A 172 -16.17 16.79 -23.04
CA LYS A 172 -16.93 16.05 -24.05
C LYS A 172 -16.11 16.01 -25.35
N LYS A 173 -15.57 14.83 -25.70
CA LYS A 173 -14.90 14.62 -27.00
C LYS A 173 -15.95 14.51 -28.11
N PRO A 174 -15.69 15.04 -29.32
CA PRO A 174 -16.44 14.66 -30.52
C PRO A 174 -16.32 13.15 -30.74
N VAL A 175 -17.45 12.48 -31.01
CA VAL A 175 -17.52 11.02 -31.15
C VAL A 175 -16.77 10.56 -32.40
N ALA A 176 -15.64 9.86 -32.21
CA ALA A 176 -14.96 9.12 -33.28
C ALA A 176 -15.14 7.61 -33.05
N LYS A 177 -15.56 6.89 -34.11
CA LYS A 177 -15.85 5.45 -34.12
C LYS A 177 -14.57 4.62 -33.91
N ALA A 178 -14.65 3.60 -33.06
CA ALA A 178 -13.59 2.64 -32.78
C ALA A 178 -13.40 1.61 -33.91
N PRO A 179 -12.16 1.13 -34.17
CA PRO A 179 -11.92 -0.11 -34.91
C PRO A 179 -11.99 -1.35 -34.01
N ALA A 180 -12.36 -2.48 -34.63
CA ALA A 180 -12.63 -3.79 -34.04
C ALA A 180 -11.35 -4.63 -33.75
N PRO A 181 -11.44 -5.70 -32.93
CA PRO A 181 -10.28 -6.43 -32.39
C PRO A 181 -9.80 -7.58 -33.28
N THR A 182 -8.50 -7.89 -33.22
CA THR A 182 -7.87 -9.02 -33.92
C THR A 182 -7.69 -10.23 -32.98
N LYS A 183 -7.94 -11.43 -33.52
CA LYS A 183 -8.06 -12.72 -32.84
C LYS A 183 -6.74 -13.49 -32.73
N THR A 184 -6.59 -14.26 -31.64
CA THR A 184 -5.57 -15.32 -31.41
C THR A 184 -6.02 -16.66 -31.99
N PRO A 185 -5.09 -17.59 -32.33
CA PRO A 185 -5.41 -19.04 -32.42
C PRO A 185 -4.66 -19.95 -31.40
N PRO A 186 -5.21 -21.14 -31.04
CA PRO A 186 -4.78 -22.03 -29.93
C PRO A 186 -4.11 -23.39 -30.40
N PRO A 187 -3.76 -24.37 -29.51
CA PRO A 187 -2.60 -25.29 -29.60
C PRO A 187 -2.87 -26.78 -29.93
N ALA A 188 -1.82 -27.62 -30.07
CA ALA A 188 -1.83 -29.11 -30.12
C ALA A 188 -0.37 -29.68 -30.03
N LYS A 189 0.00 -30.92 -29.64
CA LYS A 189 -0.49 -32.06 -28.82
C LYS A 189 0.69 -33.07 -28.66
N VAL A 190 0.56 -33.99 -27.70
CA VAL A 190 1.44 -35.08 -27.19
C VAL A 190 1.83 -36.17 -28.20
N GLN A 191 2.97 -36.85 -28.00
CA GLN A 191 3.16 -38.27 -28.36
C GLN A 191 4.28 -38.99 -27.55
N GLU A 192 3.99 -40.22 -27.13
CA GLU A 192 4.82 -41.26 -26.47
C GLU A 192 4.88 -42.48 -27.42
N PRO A 193 5.93 -43.34 -27.36
CA PRO A 193 5.67 -44.77 -27.13
C PRO A 193 6.76 -45.56 -26.36
N GLU A 194 6.32 -46.59 -25.64
CA GLU A 194 7.01 -47.81 -25.14
C GLU A 194 7.17 -48.88 -26.27
N PRO A 195 7.89 -50.04 -26.15
CA PRO A 195 7.87 -50.99 -25.03
C PRO A 195 9.17 -51.83 -24.72
N THR A 196 9.00 -52.73 -23.75
CA THR A 196 9.87 -53.67 -22.98
C THR A 196 10.59 -54.79 -23.78
N PRO A 197 11.50 -55.60 -23.17
CA PRO A 197 11.09 -56.84 -22.46
C PRO A 197 11.92 -57.29 -21.22
N THR A 198 11.27 -58.10 -20.37
CA THR A 198 11.71 -59.01 -19.26
C THR A 198 12.41 -60.27 -19.86
N PRO A 199 13.15 -61.21 -19.17
CA PRO A 199 12.81 -61.84 -17.86
C PRO A 199 13.94 -62.39 -16.94
N ALA A 200 13.60 -62.72 -15.67
CA ALA A 200 13.76 -64.04 -15.00
C ALA A 200 13.90 -63.97 -13.45
N GLU A 201 13.34 -64.97 -12.76
CA GLU A 201 13.37 -65.29 -11.31
C GLU A 201 13.71 -66.82 -11.16
N PRO A 202 13.94 -67.43 -9.97
CA PRO A 202 14.63 -67.07 -8.71
C PRO A 202 15.70 -68.17 -8.33
N PRO A 203 16.27 -68.25 -7.09
CA PRO A 203 15.62 -68.94 -5.95
C PRO A 203 15.94 -68.39 -4.53
N LEU A 204 15.30 -69.00 -3.52
CA LEU A 204 15.17 -68.63 -2.09
C LEU A 204 16.39 -68.94 -1.17
N LEU A 205 16.51 -68.11 -0.12
CA LEU A 205 17.00 -68.30 1.27
C LEU A 205 18.35 -69.00 1.53
N ASP A 206 19.31 -68.28 2.12
CA ASP A 206 19.52 -68.31 3.58
C ASP A 206 20.62 -67.32 4.05
N LYS A 207 20.53 -66.99 5.34
CA LYS A 207 21.49 -66.32 6.24
C LYS A 207 21.29 -64.81 6.47
N VAL A 208 20.54 -64.56 7.54
CA VAL A 208 20.61 -63.36 8.39
C VAL A 208 22.05 -63.15 8.87
N PRO A 209 22.67 -61.98 8.64
CA PRO A 209 23.78 -61.50 9.43
C PRO A 209 23.25 -60.62 10.58
N ASP A 210 23.97 -60.72 11.69
CA ASP A 210 23.71 -60.18 13.02
C ASP A 210 23.20 -58.72 13.08
N GLU A 211 22.38 -58.46 14.09
CA GLU A 211 21.87 -57.16 14.50
C GLU A 211 22.95 -56.06 14.39
N LEU A 212 22.73 -55.14 13.45
CA LEU A 212 23.31 -53.80 13.56
C LEU A 212 22.82 -53.21 14.90
N PRO A 213 23.70 -52.58 15.70
CA PRO A 213 23.27 -51.98 16.96
C PRO A 213 22.21 -50.93 16.66
N VAL A 214 20.98 -51.20 17.10
CA VAL A 214 19.87 -50.24 17.06
C VAL A 214 20.25 -49.14 18.04
N GLN A 215 20.79 -48.03 17.52
CA GLN A 215 20.89 -46.80 18.31
C GLN A 215 19.46 -46.35 18.60
N GLU A 216 19.07 -46.40 19.88
CA GLU A 216 17.77 -45.88 20.30
C GLU A 216 17.68 -44.40 19.86
N PRO A 217 16.62 -44.00 19.13
CA PRO A 217 16.47 -42.61 18.73
C PRO A 217 16.34 -41.75 19.98
N GLU A 218 17.34 -40.92 20.23
CA GLU A 218 17.25 -39.91 21.28
C GLU A 218 16.33 -38.77 20.80
N PHE A 219 15.17 -38.69 21.42
CA PHE A 219 14.19 -37.64 21.15
C PHE A 219 14.43 -36.43 22.06
N ILE A 220 14.24 -35.23 21.51
CA ILE A 220 14.04 -34.01 22.29
C ILE A 220 12.56 -33.65 22.39
N THR A 221 12.20 -32.97 23.46
CA THR A 221 10.84 -32.46 23.65
C THR A 221 10.77 -30.97 23.28
N LEU A 222 10.01 -30.61 22.24
CA LEU A 222 9.60 -29.24 21.98
C LEU A 222 8.24 -28.97 22.64
N ALA A 223 8.15 -27.98 23.53
CA ALA A 223 6.89 -27.64 24.20
C ALA A 223 6.66 -26.13 24.28
N GLY A 224 5.40 -25.73 24.40
CA GLY A 224 5.05 -24.33 24.59
C GLY A 224 3.56 -24.06 24.48
N THR A 225 3.21 -22.80 24.28
CA THR A 225 1.85 -22.32 24.12
C THR A 225 1.73 -21.42 22.89
N VAL A 226 0.64 -21.58 22.15
CA VAL A 226 0.26 -20.69 21.05
C VAL A 226 -0.61 -19.56 21.60
N PHE A 227 -0.22 -18.32 21.33
CA PHE A 227 -0.88 -17.10 21.79
C PHE A 227 -1.32 -16.22 20.63
N ASP A 228 -2.34 -15.41 20.89
CA ASP A 228 -2.67 -14.24 20.09
C ASP A 228 -1.63 -13.15 20.34
N ALA A 229 -0.94 -12.68 19.29
CA ALA A 229 0.14 -11.71 19.40
C ALA A 229 -0.31 -10.33 19.92
N LYS A 230 -1.60 -9.98 19.81
CA LYS A 230 -2.15 -8.69 20.28
C LYS A 230 -2.62 -8.76 21.72
N THR A 231 -3.26 -9.87 22.10
CA THR A 231 -3.92 -9.99 23.42
C THR A 231 -3.17 -10.87 24.42
N ASN A 232 -2.15 -11.60 23.96
CA ASN A 232 -1.41 -12.62 24.72
C ASN A 232 -2.31 -13.72 25.31
N LYS A 233 -3.51 -13.93 24.74
CA LYS A 233 -4.42 -15.01 25.15
C LYS A 233 -4.08 -16.31 24.42
N PRO A 234 -4.16 -17.48 25.08
CA PRO A 234 -3.93 -18.76 24.41
C PRO A 234 -4.93 -19.01 23.27
N LEU A 235 -4.47 -19.63 22.19
CA LEU A 235 -5.25 -19.91 20.98
C LEU A 235 -5.42 -21.40 20.75
N SER A 236 -6.60 -21.80 20.27
CA SER A 236 -6.71 -23.11 19.63
C SER A 236 -5.98 -23.09 18.29
N ALA A 237 -5.14 -24.10 18.06
CA ALA A 237 -4.26 -24.15 16.91
C ALA A 237 -4.00 -25.58 16.45
N ARG A 238 -3.60 -25.72 15.19
CA ARG A 238 -3.04 -26.94 14.61
C ARG A 238 -1.54 -26.75 14.41
N LEU A 239 -0.74 -27.63 15.00
CA LEU A 239 0.68 -27.73 14.75
C LEU A 239 0.93 -28.84 13.74
N TYR A 240 1.94 -28.69 12.90
CA TYR A 240 2.35 -29.72 11.96
C TYR A 240 3.85 -29.64 11.66
N TYR A 241 4.45 -30.77 11.33
CA TYR A 241 5.83 -30.84 10.84
C TYR A 241 5.96 -32.01 9.87
N ARG A 242 6.98 -31.96 9.00
CA ARG A 242 7.24 -33.01 8.01
C ARG A 242 8.48 -33.82 8.39
N GLU A 243 8.39 -35.12 8.24
CA GLU A 243 9.46 -36.10 8.45
C GLU A 243 9.58 -36.95 7.19
N GLU A 244 10.71 -36.87 6.48
CA GLU A 244 11.01 -37.56 5.20
C GLU A 244 9.91 -37.47 4.13
N THR A 245 8.84 -38.26 4.25
CA THR A 245 7.66 -38.29 3.37
C THR A 245 6.32 -38.01 4.07
N ASP A 246 6.27 -38.05 5.39
CA ASP A 246 5.04 -37.94 6.19
C ASP A 246 4.89 -36.58 6.86
N THR A 247 3.63 -36.13 7.01
CA THR A 247 3.31 -34.91 7.77
C THR A 247 2.57 -35.30 9.04
N LEU A 248 3.20 -35.09 10.19
CA LEU A 248 2.55 -35.25 11.49
C LEU A 248 1.82 -33.96 11.86
N SER A 249 0.65 -34.07 12.48
CA SER A 249 -0.10 -32.90 12.94
C SER A 249 -0.81 -33.13 14.27
N LEU A 250 -0.90 -32.07 15.07
CA LEU A 250 -1.49 -32.04 16.40
C LEU A 250 -2.44 -30.86 16.50
N ASN A 251 -3.66 -31.08 16.97
CA ASN A 251 -4.58 -29.99 17.32
C ASN A 251 -4.53 -29.72 18.83
N THR A 252 -4.57 -28.46 19.21
CA THR A 252 -4.69 -28.03 20.61
C THR A 252 -5.85 -27.06 20.76
N SER A 253 -6.69 -27.28 21.77
CA SER A 253 -7.78 -26.36 22.15
C SER A 253 -7.33 -25.30 23.16
N SER A 254 -6.31 -25.63 23.96
CA SER A 254 -5.79 -24.76 25.04
C SER A 254 -4.58 -23.91 24.61
N GLY A 255 -4.11 -24.08 23.38
CA GLY A 255 -2.86 -23.51 22.87
C GLY A 255 -1.60 -24.22 23.35
N LYS A 256 -1.66 -25.01 24.42
CA LYS A 256 -0.51 -25.78 24.90
C LYS A 256 -0.21 -26.94 23.96
N TYR A 257 1.08 -27.17 23.70
CA TYR A 257 1.53 -28.25 22.84
C TYR A 257 2.82 -28.90 23.36
N ARG A 258 3.06 -30.13 22.93
CA ARG A 258 4.30 -30.88 23.17
C ARG A 258 4.54 -31.83 21.99
N LEU A 259 5.73 -31.79 21.41
CA LEU A 259 6.16 -32.60 20.28
C LEU A 259 7.47 -33.32 20.65
N GLY A 260 7.59 -34.59 20.26
CA GLY A 260 8.86 -35.33 20.30
C GLY A 260 9.52 -35.24 18.93
N LEU A 261 10.78 -34.78 18.88
CA LEU A 261 11.54 -34.62 17.64
C LEU A 261 12.85 -35.38 17.73
N ASN A 262 13.30 -36.02 16.65
CA ASN A 262 14.61 -36.69 16.63
C ASN A 262 15.73 -35.65 16.71
N LYS A 263 16.68 -35.81 17.65
CA LYS A 263 17.77 -34.84 17.86
C LYS A 263 18.73 -34.69 16.68
N THR A 264 18.74 -35.64 15.74
CA THR A 264 19.68 -35.65 14.61
C THR A 264 19.09 -35.06 13.33
N GLN A 265 17.78 -34.79 13.31
CA GLN A 265 17.07 -34.29 12.15
C GLN A 265 16.76 -32.80 12.24
N ARG A 266 16.47 -32.18 11.09
CA ARG A 266 16.02 -30.79 10.98
C ARG A 266 14.54 -30.75 10.65
N TYR A 267 13.77 -29.99 11.41
CA TYR A 267 12.32 -29.87 11.25
C TYR A 267 11.89 -28.42 11.07
N THR A 268 10.90 -28.19 10.20
CA THR A 268 10.11 -26.95 10.21
C THR A 268 8.76 -27.25 10.85
N VAL A 269 8.56 -26.73 12.06
CA VAL A 269 7.29 -26.86 12.80
C VAL A 269 6.40 -25.69 12.43
N GLY A 270 5.35 -25.94 11.67
CA GLY A 270 4.30 -24.98 11.34
C GLY A 270 3.19 -24.95 12.40
N VAL A 271 2.58 -23.79 12.57
CA VAL A 271 1.41 -23.60 13.43
C VAL A 271 0.37 -22.74 12.70
N GLN A 272 -0.87 -23.21 12.73
CA GLN A 272 -2.02 -22.62 12.07
C GLN A 272 -3.13 -22.40 13.08
N ALA A 273 -3.79 -21.24 13.01
CA ALA A 273 -5.02 -20.98 13.73
C ALA A 273 -5.99 -20.22 12.82
N LYS A 274 -7.28 -20.58 12.87
CA LYS A 274 -8.30 -19.95 12.04
C LYS A 274 -8.36 -18.44 12.33
N GLY A 275 -8.24 -17.62 11.30
CA GLY A 275 -8.26 -16.15 11.43
C GLY A 275 -6.91 -15.55 11.84
N TYR A 276 -5.81 -16.29 11.74
CA TYR A 276 -4.46 -15.83 12.07
C TYR A 276 -3.48 -16.13 10.93
N LEU A 277 -2.38 -15.38 10.87
CA LEU A 277 -1.21 -15.71 10.06
C LEU A 277 -0.51 -16.96 10.64
N ASN A 278 0.01 -17.79 9.73
CA ASN A 278 0.71 -19.01 10.08
C ASN A 278 2.08 -18.68 10.71
N GLY A 279 2.41 -19.37 11.79
CA GLY A 279 3.73 -19.31 12.43
C GLY A 279 4.58 -20.49 12.00
N SER A 280 5.90 -20.34 12.06
CA SER A 280 6.81 -21.47 11.89
C SER A 280 8.08 -21.33 12.74
N LEU A 281 8.64 -22.48 13.12
CA LEU A 281 9.91 -22.59 13.82
C LEU A 281 10.79 -23.61 13.11
N LEU A 282 12.01 -23.21 12.76
CA LEU A 282 13.04 -24.15 12.34
C LEU A 282 13.71 -24.72 13.60
N VAL A 283 13.76 -26.04 13.72
CA VAL A 283 14.48 -26.78 14.75
C VAL A 283 15.59 -27.57 14.05
N SER A 284 16.84 -27.34 14.43
CA SER A 284 18.01 -28.00 13.87
C SER A 284 18.71 -28.88 14.91
N PRO A 285 19.56 -29.83 14.47
CA PRO A 285 20.34 -30.67 15.39
C PRO A 285 21.22 -29.88 16.37
N ALA A 286 21.65 -28.67 15.97
CA ALA A 286 22.43 -27.79 16.83
C ALA A 286 21.61 -27.25 18.02
N ASP A 287 20.30 -26.99 17.82
CA ASP A 287 19.40 -26.52 18.87
C ASP A 287 19.16 -27.60 19.93
N SER A 288 19.17 -28.87 19.50
CA SER A 288 19.01 -30.05 20.35
C SER A 288 20.29 -30.53 21.03
N ALA A 289 21.48 -30.11 20.56
CA ALA A 289 22.76 -30.59 21.08
C ALA A 289 23.02 -30.15 22.54
N ALA A 290 22.38 -29.08 23.00
CA ALA A 290 22.60 -28.49 24.32
C ALA A 290 21.43 -28.67 25.31
N ASN A 291 20.24 -29.10 24.85
CA ASN A 291 19.05 -29.14 25.70
C ASN A 291 18.06 -30.24 25.26
N PRO A 292 17.75 -31.24 26.11
CA PRO A 292 16.77 -32.27 25.81
C PRO A 292 15.32 -31.75 25.77
N SER A 293 15.06 -30.53 26.26
CA SER A 293 13.74 -29.88 26.20
C SER A 293 13.82 -28.44 25.68
N LEU A 294 13.36 -28.25 24.44
CA LEU A 294 13.22 -26.93 23.84
C LEU A 294 11.86 -26.33 24.23
N ARG A 295 11.87 -25.06 24.66
CA ARG A 295 10.65 -24.30 24.91
C ARG A 295 10.50 -23.18 23.90
N HIS A 296 9.35 -23.12 23.24
CA HIS A 296 9.03 -22.05 22.30
C HIS A 296 7.56 -21.70 22.38
N ASP A 297 7.23 -20.43 22.58
CA ASP A 297 5.84 -19.97 22.53
C ASP A 297 5.61 -19.28 21.19
N PHE A 298 4.53 -19.65 20.49
CA PHE A 298 4.16 -19.04 19.21
C PHE A 298 3.22 -17.86 19.45
N TYR A 299 3.44 -16.75 18.75
CA TYR A 299 2.57 -15.57 18.80
C TYR A 299 2.00 -15.32 17.41
N LEU A 300 0.73 -15.66 17.19
CA LEU A 300 0.11 -15.54 15.88
C LEU A 300 -0.60 -14.19 15.74
N THR A 301 -0.36 -13.53 14.62
CA THR A 301 -0.96 -12.25 14.29
C THR A 301 -2.34 -12.47 13.66
N PRO A 302 -3.41 -11.83 14.18
CA PRO A 302 -4.76 -11.99 13.63
C PRO A 302 -4.88 -11.38 12.23
N LEU A 303 -5.71 -11.99 11.39
CA LEU A 303 -6.09 -11.52 10.06
C LEU A 303 -7.11 -10.37 10.14
N ALA A 304 -6.71 -9.27 10.78
CA ALA A 304 -7.55 -8.09 10.94
C ALA A 304 -7.25 -7.04 9.86
N GLU A 305 -8.27 -6.29 9.43
CA GLU A 305 -8.12 -5.16 8.52
C GLU A 305 -7.05 -4.16 9.01
N GLY A 306 -6.25 -3.66 8.06
CA GLY A 306 -5.12 -2.76 8.32
C GLY A 306 -3.87 -3.46 8.86
N THR A 307 -3.89 -4.78 9.08
CA THR A 307 -2.67 -5.52 9.42
C THR A 307 -1.73 -5.56 8.22
N SER A 308 -0.50 -5.06 8.38
CA SER A 308 0.56 -5.12 7.37
C SER A 308 1.56 -6.24 7.70
N VAL A 309 2.01 -6.95 6.67
CA VAL A 309 2.95 -8.08 6.77
C VAL A 309 4.02 -7.93 5.70
N THR A 310 5.28 -7.85 6.11
CA THR A 310 6.42 -7.81 5.20
C THR A 310 6.73 -9.21 4.66
N LEU A 311 6.85 -9.34 3.34
CA LEU A 311 7.29 -10.57 2.68
C LEU A 311 8.83 -10.57 2.61
N ASN A 312 9.47 -11.16 3.60
CA ASN A 312 10.91 -10.98 3.86
C ASN A 312 11.84 -11.65 2.84
N LYS A 313 11.31 -12.58 2.04
CA LYS A 313 12.09 -13.38 1.08
C LYS A 313 11.62 -13.16 -0.36
N ILE A 314 11.23 -11.93 -0.69
CA ILE A 314 10.88 -11.57 -2.07
C ILE A 314 12.07 -10.89 -2.72
N TYR A 315 12.60 -11.53 -3.76
CA TYR A 315 13.78 -11.08 -4.47
C TYR A 315 13.45 -10.76 -5.92
N PHE A 316 14.07 -9.69 -6.41
CA PHE A 316 13.98 -9.25 -7.79
C PHE A 316 15.38 -9.13 -8.38
N ALA A 317 15.52 -9.35 -9.69
CA ALA A 317 16.74 -8.98 -10.39
C ALA A 317 17.03 -7.46 -10.24
N THR A 318 18.31 -7.09 -10.27
CA THR A 318 18.76 -5.71 -10.02
C THR A 318 18.05 -4.71 -10.94
N SER A 319 17.44 -3.68 -10.34
CA SER A 319 16.65 -2.66 -11.06
C SER A 319 15.52 -3.21 -11.93
N GLN A 320 15.06 -4.43 -11.65
CA GLN A 320 13.98 -5.10 -12.36
C GLN A 320 12.87 -5.52 -11.38
N TYR A 321 11.78 -6.01 -11.95
CA TYR A 321 10.59 -6.52 -11.26
C TYR A 321 10.31 -7.99 -11.57
N GLN A 322 11.23 -8.67 -12.26
CA GLN A 322 11.17 -10.11 -12.44
C GLN A 322 11.47 -10.80 -11.11
N LEU A 323 10.53 -11.63 -10.64
CA LEU A 323 10.68 -12.44 -9.43
C LEU A 323 11.76 -13.51 -9.65
N LEU A 324 12.64 -13.67 -8.66
CA LEU A 324 13.62 -14.74 -8.61
C LEU A 324 13.04 -15.99 -7.95
N SER A 325 13.59 -17.16 -8.30
CA SER A 325 13.13 -18.48 -7.82
C SER A 325 13.03 -18.61 -6.30
N GLU A 326 13.96 -17.97 -5.60
CA GLU A 326 14.09 -17.91 -4.15
C GLU A 326 12.88 -17.26 -3.48
N SER A 327 12.07 -16.52 -4.24
CA SER A 327 10.85 -15.87 -3.77
C SER A 327 9.65 -16.81 -3.72
N PHE A 328 9.68 -17.92 -4.47
CA PHE A 328 8.49 -18.72 -4.68
C PHE A 328 8.02 -19.45 -3.43
N ASP A 329 8.92 -19.81 -2.50
CA ASP A 329 8.51 -20.44 -1.24
C ASP A 329 7.66 -19.49 -0.38
N GLU A 330 8.10 -18.23 -0.24
CA GLU A 330 7.36 -17.19 0.48
C GLU A 330 6.01 -16.90 -0.20
N LEU A 331 6.01 -16.80 -1.53
CA LEU A 331 4.80 -16.54 -2.31
C LEU A 331 3.82 -17.72 -2.27
N ASN A 332 4.31 -18.95 -2.31
CA ASN A 332 3.48 -20.15 -2.15
C ASN A 332 2.82 -20.16 -0.75
N GLY A 333 3.54 -19.77 0.30
CA GLY A 333 2.95 -19.58 1.63
C GLY A 333 1.81 -18.55 1.64
N LEU A 334 1.98 -17.43 0.92
CA LEU A 334 0.90 -16.44 0.76
C LEU A 334 -0.29 -17.00 -0.05
N VAL A 335 -0.04 -17.81 -1.09
CA VAL A 335 -1.10 -18.49 -1.85
C VAL A 335 -1.89 -19.44 -0.95
N GLU A 336 -1.21 -20.25 -0.14
CA GLU A 336 -1.86 -21.15 0.82
C GLU A 336 -2.74 -20.38 1.80
N LEU A 337 -2.21 -19.30 2.39
CA LEU A 337 -2.98 -18.42 3.27
C LEU A 337 -4.25 -17.89 2.59
N LEU A 338 -4.16 -17.42 1.35
CA LEU A 338 -5.30 -16.88 0.60
C LEU A 338 -6.30 -17.96 0.17
N LYS A 339 -5.86 -19.20 -0.06
CA LYS A 339 -6.74 -20.34 -0.36
C LYS A 339 -7.49 -20.82 0.88
N GLU A 340 -6.81 -20.87 2.02
CA GLU A 340 -7.40 -21.23 3.32
C GLU A 340 -8.39 -20.17 3.81
N ASN A 341 -8.27 -18.92 3.35
CA ASN A 341 -9.14 -17.80 3.72
C ASN A 341 -9.81 -17.17 2.48
N PRO A 342 -10.84 -17.79 1.86
CA PRO A 342 -11.43 -17.33 0.60
C PRO A 342 -12.02 -15.90 0.61
N GLY A 343 -12.43 -15.40 1.78
CA GLY A 343 -12.93 -14.03 1.94
C GLY A 343 -11.85 -12.96 2.09
N LEU A 344 -10.61 -13.37 2.43
CA LEU A 344 -9.51 -12.44 2.68
C LEU A 344 -9.16 -11.65 1.42
N LYS A 345 -9.22 -10.33 1.54
CA LYS A 345 -8.78 -9.36 0.53
C LYS A 345 -7.50 -8.69 0.99
N ILE A 346 -6.52 -8.57 0.09
CA ILE A 346 -5.23 -7.97 0.40
C ILE A 346 -4.82 -6.95 -0.65
N ARG A 347 -3.96 -6.02 -0.22
CA ARG A 347 -3.23 -5.11 -1.07
C ARG A 347 -1.75 -5.37 -0.98
N ILE A 348 -1.12 -5.68 -2.10
CA ILE A 348 0.33 -5.81 -2.20
C ILE A 348 0.94 -4.41 -2.33
N GLU A 349 1.92 -4.10 -1.48
CA GLU A 349 2.57 -2.80 -1.40
C GLU A 349 4.06 -2.93 -1.73
N GLY A 350 4.50 -2.25 -2.79
CA GLY A 350 5.91 -2.19 -3.17
C GLY A 350 6.57 -0.92 -2.64
N HIS A 351 7.80 -1.07 -2.14
CA HIS A 351 8.62 0.04 -1.63
C HIS A 351 10.05 -0.01 -2.20
N THR A 352 10.66 1.16 -2.32
CA THR A 352 12.09 1.30 -2.64
C THR A 352 12.79 2.06 -1.53
N ASP A 353 14.11 2.01 -1.53
CA ASP A 353 14.87 3.06 -0.90
C ASP A 353 14.80 4.35 -1.73
N SER A 354 15.46 5.38 -1.22
CA SER A 354 15.40 6.74 -1.73
C SER A 354 16.50 7.13 -2.72
N VAL A 355 17.34 6.18 -3.14
CA VAL A 355 18.45 6.40 -4.07
C VAL A 355 17.92 6.33 -5.50
N GLY A 356 18.40 7.24 -6.35
CA GLY A 356 18.01 7.30 -7.76
C GLY A 356 16.81 8.21 -8.01
N ASP A 357 16.24 8.06 -9.21
CA ASP A 357 15.14 8.88 -9.69
C ASP A 357 13.81 8.48 -9.03
N PHE A 358 13.05 9.47 -8.56
CA PHE A 358 11.84 9.24 -7.78
C PHE A 358 10.75 8.55 -8.61
N GLU A 359 10.49 9.04 -9.82
CA GLU A 359 9.48 8.53 -10.73
C GLU A 359 9.77 7.08 -11.10
N LYS A 360 11.03 6.78 -11.45
CA LYS A 360 11.47 5.40 -11.71
C LYS A 360 11.32 4.51 -10.48
N ASN A 361 11.55 5.03 -9.29
CA ASN A 361 11.39 4.27 -8.05
C ASN A 361 9.91 3.97 -7.73
N VAL A 362 9.01 4.92 -7.95
CA VAL A 362 7.56 4.68 -7.82
C VAL A 362 7.11 3.65 -8.85
N GLU A 363 7.51 3.79 -10.11
CA GLU A 363 7.19 2.83 -11.18
C GLU A 363 7.75 1.42 -10.88
N LEU A 364 9.02 1.34 -10.46
CA LEU A 364 9.66 0.08 -10.08
C LEU A 364 8.91 -0.61 -8.93
N SER A 365 8.56 0.15 -7.90
CA SER A 365 7.80 -0.37 -6.76
C SER A 365 6.42 -0.89 -7.17
N ARG A 366 5.75 -0.20 -8.10
CA ARG A 366 4.46 -0.59 -8.64
C ARG A 366 4.57 -1.89 -9.42
N ASN A 367 5.53 -1.96 -10.35
CA ASN A 367 5.76 -3.14 -11.16
C ASN A 367 6.12 -4.37 -10.31
N ARG A 368 6.86 -4.19 -9.21
CA ARG A 368 7.16 -5.26 -8.25
C ARG A 368 5.91 -5.77 -7.52
N ALA A 369 5.04 -4.86 -7.06
CA ALA A 369 3.77 -5.23 -6.47
C ALA A 369 2.86 -5.96 -7.47
N ASP A 370 2.81 -5.48 -8.72
CA ASP A 370 2.04 -6.09 -9.80
C ASP A 370 2.61 -7.47 -10.21
N ALA A 371 3.93 -7.68 -10.16
CA ALA A 371 4.55 -8.99 -10.41
C ALA A 371 4.12 -10.03 -9.36
N VAL A 372 4.13 -9.64 -8.07
CA VAL A 372 3.62 -10.49 -6.98
C VAL A 372 2.12 -10.76 -7.17
N ARG A 373 1.31 -9.73 -7.45
CA ARG A 373 -0.12 -9.90 -7.73
C ARG A 373 -0.37 -10.87 -8.89
N THR A 374 0.38 -10.73 -9.98
CA THR A 374 0.27 -11.59 -11.16
C THR A 374 0.57 -13.04 -10.81
N TYR A 375 1.63 -13.29 -10.05
CA TYR A 375 1.95 -14.63 -9.55
C TYR A 375 0.80 -15.25 -8.74
N LEU A 376 0.19 -14.48 -7.83
CA LEU A 376 -0.94 -14.96 -7.02
C LEU A 376 -2.17 -15.31 -7.90
N ILE A 377 -2.44 -14.52 -8.94
CA ILE A 377 -3.51 -14.77 -9.91
C ILE A 377 -3.24 -16.06 -10.69
N GLU A 378 -2.01 -16.25 -11.19
CA GLU A 378 -1.59 -17.47 -11.89
C GLU A 378 -1.73 -18.73 -11.02
N LYS A 379 -1.62 -18.59 -9.69
CA LYS A 379 -1.83 -19.67 -8.71
C LYS A 379 -3.30 -19.88 -8.33
N GLY A 380 -4.22 -19.15 -8.95
CA GLY A 380 -5.67 -19.30 -8.85
C GLY A 380 -6.36 -18.40 -7.83
N ILE A 381 -5.72 -17.32 -7.38
CA ILE A 381 -6.38 -16.33 -6.51
C ILE A 381 -7.20 -15.35 -7.36
N ASP A 382 -8.45 -15.12 -6.96
CA ASP A 382 -9.36 -14.23 -7.68
C ASP A 382 -8.86 -12.77 -7.68
N THR A 383 -8.92 -12.13 -8.85
CA THR A 383 -8.42 -10.76 -9.06
C THR A 383 -9.13 -9.70 -8.21
N SER A 384 -10.40 -9.92 -7.83
CA SER A 384 -11.19 -9.00 -7.00
C SER A 384 -10.74 -8.99 -5.53
N ARG A 385 -9.90 -9.95 -5.14
CA ARG A 385 -9.32 -10.06 -3.79
C ARG A 385 -7.95 -9.39 -3.68
N LEU A 386 -7.37 -8.95 -4.81
CA LEU A 386 -6.00 -8.52 -4.90
C LEU A 386 -5.90 -7.11 -5.47
N GLU A 387 -5.45 -6.19 -4.62
CA GLU A 387 -4.96 -4.89 -5.05
C GLU A 387 -3.43 -4.89 -5.07
N ALA A 388 -2.85 -4.03 -5.89
CA ALA A 388 -1.42 -3.74 -5.85
C ALA A 388 -1.25 -2.22 -5.84
N LYS A 389 -0.26 -1.72 -5.08
CA LYS A 389 0.15 -0.31 -5.05
C LYS A 389 1.68 -0.22 -4.92
N GLY A 390 2.27 0.77 -5.58
CA GLY A 390 3.68 1.09 -5.47
C GLY A 390 3.84 2.45 -4.82
N TYR A 391 4.59 2.52 -3.72
CA TYR A 391 4.81 3.77 -2.97
C TYR A 391 6.20 4.35 -3.20
N GLY A 392 7.08 3.66 -3.93
CA GLY A 392 8.48 4.05 -4.10
C GLY A 392 9.13 4.33 -2.74
N PRO A 393 9.85 5.47 -2.59
CA PRO A 393 10.57 5.80 -1.35
C PRO A 393 9.70 6.49 -0.29
N THR A 394 8.39 6.63 -0.51
CA THR A 394 7.56 7.59 0.23
C THR A 394 7.06 7.08 1.58
N ARG A 395 7.28 5.78 1.86
CA ARG A 395 6.93 5.13 3.13
C ARG A 395 8.14 4.34 3.68
N PRO A 396 9.21 5.04 4.11
CA PRO A 396 10.40 4.40 4.65
C PRO A 396 10.11 3.80 6.02
N VAL A 397 10.55 2.57 6.25
CA VAL A 397 10.58 1.94 7.58
C VAL A 397 11.86 2.27 8.36
N SER A 398 12.90 2.70 7.64
CA SER A 398 14.17 3.16 8.21
C SER A 398 14.55 4.50 7.58
N LYS A 399 14.96 5.48 8.39
CA LYS A 399 15.29 6.84 7.92
C LYS A 399 16.78 7.04 7.61
N GLY A 400 17.64 6.14 8.06
CA GLY A 400 19.08 6.24 7.86
C GLY A 400 19.50 5.87 6.45
N ASN A 401 20.74 6.24 6.15
CA ASN A 401 21.33 6.16 4.81
C ASN A 401 22.35 5.03 4.68
N SER A 402 22.46 4.14 5.68
CA SER A 402 23.30 2.95 5.58
C SER A 402 22.72 1.96 4.58
N GLU A 403 23.53 1.04 4.07
CA GLU A 403 23.04 0.04 3.13
C GLU A 403 22.05 -0.92 3.81
N GLU A 404 22.31 -1.30 5.04
CA GLU A 404 21.43 -2.16 5.86
C GLU A 404 20.07 -1.50 6.07
N GLU A 405 20.03 -0.18 6.30
CA GLU A 405 18.78 0.56 6.42
C GLU A 405 18.05 0.72 5.09
N ARG A 406 18.78 0.94 3.99
CA ARG A 406 18.18 0.96 2.64
C ARG A 406 17.58 -0.39 2.24
N GLN A 407 18.24 -1.50 2.58
CA GLN A 407 17.70 -2.84 2.36
C GLN A 407 16.33 -3.02 3.01
N LYS A 408 16.14 -2.53 4.25
CA LYS A 408 14.83 -2.58 4.92
C LYS A 408 13.75 -1.82 4.16
N ASN A 409 14.09 -0.73 3.46
CA ASN A 409 13.15 0.05 2.67
C ASN A 409 12.80 -0.60 1.32
N ARG A 410 13.70 -1.44 0.78
CA ARG A 410 13.45 -2.22 -0.43
C ARG A 410 12.69 -3.50 -0.08
N ARG A 411 11.38 -3.36 0.08
CA ARG A 411 10.51 -4.44 0.55
C ARG A 411 9.21 -4.51 -0.23
N VAL A 412 8.57 -5.67 -0.15
CA VAL A 412 7.18 -5.86 -0.54
C VAL A 412 6.41 -6.30 0.71
N GLU A 413 5.26 -5.70 0.91
CA GLU A 413 4.35 -6.04 2.01
C GLU A 413 2.99 -6.41 1.43
N PHE A 414 2.14 -7.03 2.24
CA PHE A 414 0.72 -7.02 1.97
C PHE A 414 -0.04 -6.48 3.18
N VAL A 415 -1.11 -5.76 2.88
CA VAL A 415 -2.04 -5.20 3.87
C VAL A 415 -3.39 -5.88 3.73
N ILE A 416 -3.99 -6.26 4.84
CA ILE A 416 -5.34 -6.84 4.85
C ILE A 416 -6.36 -5.71 4.67
N LEU A 417 -7.20 -5.82 3.65
CA LEU A 417 -8.28 -4.88 3.34
C LEU A 417 -9.62 -5.30 3.95
N GLY A 418 -9.77 -6.57 4.31
CA GLY A 418 -11.00 -7.13 4.85
C GLY A 418 -11.07 -8.64 4.68
N THR A 419 -12.08 -9.26 5.28
CA THR A 419 -12.32 -10.71 5.29
C THR A 419 -13.74 -11.06 4.90
#